data_AF-A0A1V3W8J4-F1
#
_entry.id   AF-A0A1V3W8J4-F1
#
_cell.length_a   1.000
_cell.length_b   1.000
_cell.length_c   1.000
_cell.angle_alpha   90.00
_cell.angle_beta   90.00
_cell.angle_gamma   90.00
#
_symmetry.space_group_name_H-M   'P 1'
#
loop_
_entity.id
_entity.type
_entity.pdbx_description
1 polymer ?
#
loop_
_entity_poly.entity_id
_entity_poly.type
_entity_poly.pdbx_seq_one_letter_code
_entity_poly.pdbx_strand_id
1 'polypeptide(L)' 'MEINEAFAPVVLAWLKEIKADPEKVNPNGGAIALGHPLGATGAKLFTTMLNELERVGGRYGLQTMCEGGGTANVTIIERL' A
#
# COMPACT_ATOMS: atom_id res chain seq x y z
N MET A 1 5.89 1.66 1.10
CA MET A 1 4.49 1.98 1.45
C MET A 1 3.61 1.22 0.48
N GLU A 2 2.53 0.60 0.95
CA GLU A 2 1.60 -0.16 0.11
C GLU A 2 0.23 0.54 0.10
N ILE A 3 -0.12 1.14 -1.03
CA ILE A 3 -1.37 1.84 -1.25
C ILE A 3 -2.15 1.00 -2.26
N ASN A 4 -3.32 0.48 -1.87
CA ASN A 4 -4.09 -0.38 -2.77
C ASN A 4 -4.46 0.34 -4.07
N GLU A 5 -4.04 -0.22 -5.20
CA GLU A 5 -4.33 0.30 -6.53
C GLU A 5 -5.68 -0.20 -7.04
N ALA A 6 -6.77 0.10 -6.32
CA ALA A 6 -8.11 -0.22 -6.80
C ALA A 6 -8.36 0.38 -8.20
N PHE A 7 -7.89 1.62 -8.39
CA PHE A 7 -7.78 2.31 -9.67
C PHE A 7 -6.58 3.26 -9.63
N ALA A 8 -5.92 3.50 -10.76
CA ALA A 8 -4.83 4.47 -10.88
C ALA A 8 -5.11 5.86 -10.25
N PRO A 9 -6.28 6.50 -10.47
CA PRO A 9 -6.58 7.81 -9.86
C PRO A 9 -6.62 7.79 -8.33
N VAL A 10 -6.88 6.64 -7.68
CA VAL A 10 -6.88 6.55 -6.21
C VAL A 10 -5.49 6.86 -5.67
N VAL A 11 -4.46 6.20 -6.22
CA VAL A 11 -3.07 6.39 -5.77
C VAL A 11 -2.55 7.77 -6.17
N LEU A 12 -2.88 8.25 -7.38
CA LEU A 12 -2.48 9.59 -7.82
C LEU A 12 -3.11 10.70 -6.98
N ALA A 13 -4.38 10.55 -6.57
CA ALA A 13 -5.03 11.49 -5.66
C ALA A 13 -4.37 11.47 -4.27
N TRP A 14 -4.07 10.29 -3.74
CA TRP A 14 -3.36 10.13 -2.47
C TRP A 14 -1.96 10.77 -2.51
N LEU A 15 -1.19 10.54 -3.58
CA LEU A 15 0.12 11.15 -3.80
C LEU A 15 0.05 12.67 -3.85
N LYS A 16 -0.94 13.22 -4.55
CA LYS A 16 -1.16 14.67 -4.66
C LYS A 16 -1.42 15.32 -3.30
N GLU A 17 -2.19 14.65 -2.44
CA GLU A 17 -2.56 15.16 -1.11
C GLU A 17 -1.43 14.98 -0.09
N ILE A 18 -0.92 13.75 0.04
CA ILE A 18 0.04 13.38 1.09
C ILE A 18 1.47 13.80 0.73
N LYS A 19 1.76 14.02 -0.57
CA LYS A 19 3.09 14.42 -1.06
C LYS A 19 4.19 13.45 -0.65
N ALA A 20 3.85 12.16 -0.59
CA ALA A 20 4.82 11.11 -0.30
C ALA A 20 5.79 10.94 -1.47
N ASP A 21 6.97 10.38 -1.17
CA ASP A 21 7.99 10.02 -2.17
C ASP A 21 7.45 8.90 -3.08
N PRO A 22 7.22 9.15 -4.39
CA PRO A 22 6.65 8.16 -5.30
C PRO A 22 7.48 6.89 -5.43
N GLU A 23 8.81 7.00 -5.32
CA GLU A 23 9.72 5.85 -5.43
C GLU A 23 9.56 4.85 -4.26
N LYS A 24 8.89 5.26 -3.18
CA LYS A 24 8.62 4.42 -2.00
C LYS A 24 7.18 3.89 -1.97
N VAL A 25 6.35 4.22 -2.95
CA VAL A 25 4.95 3.77 -3.08
C VAL A 25 4.90 2.58 -4.01
N ASN A 26 4.42 1.44 -3.51
CA ASN A 26 4.25 0.19 -4.24
C ASN A 26 5.53 -0.23 -5.02
N PRO A 27 6.71 -0.32 -4.36
CA PRO A 27 8.00 -0.54 -5.05
C PRO A 27 8.06 -1.87 -5.82
N ASN A 28 7.20 -2.83 -5.47
CA ASN A 28 7.11 -4.15 -6.12
C ASN A 28 5.85 -4.30 -7.00
N GLY A 29 5.19 -3.20 -7.36
CA GLY A 29 3.92 -3.17 -8.08
C GLY A 29 2.70 -3.41 -7.19
N GLY A 30 1.54 -2.91 -7.61
CA GLY A 30 0.29 -2.99 -6.86
C GLY A 30 -0.81 -3.78 -7.56
N ALA A 31 -2.05 -3.54 -7.12
CA ALA A 31 -3.21 -4.33 -7.53
C ALA A 31 -3.59 -4.20 -9.02
N ILE A 32 -3.15 -3.14 -9.72
CA ILE A 32 -3.34 -3.03 -11.18
C ILE A 32 -2.61 -4.16 -11.89
N ALA A 33 -1.39 -4.49 -11.45
CA ALA A 33 -0.56 -5.53 -12.06
C ALA A 33 -0.76 -6.90 -11.41
N LEU A 34 -0.94 -6.94 -10.09
CA LEU A 34 -0.91 -8.16 -9.28
C LEU A 34 -2.30 -8.70 -8.91
N GLY A 35 -3.36 -8.00 -9.32
CA GLY A 35 -4.74 -8.36 -9.04
C GLY A 35 -5.23 -7.90 -7.66
N HIS A 36 -6.56 -7.91 -7.53
CA HIS A 36 -7.27 -7.43 -6.34
C HIS A 36 -8.28 -8.47 -5.83
N PRO A 37 -7.85 -9.54 -5.15
CA PRO A 37 -8.77 -10.43 -4.45
C PRO A 37 -9.35 -9.68 -3.24
N LEU A 38 -10.51 -9.06 -3.42
CA LEU A 38 -11.06 -8.00 -2.56
C LEU A 38 -10.87 -8.24 -1.05
N GLY A 39 -11.41 -9.34 -0.51
CA GLY A 39 -11.31 -9.67 0.92
C GLY A 39 -9.91 -10.07 1.42
N ALA A 40 -9.01 -10.48 0.51
CA ALA A 40 -7.65 -10.91 0.84
C ALA A 40 -6.59 -9.81 0.65
N THR A 41 -6.95 -8.70 -0.01
CA THR A 41 -5.96 -7.70 -0.44
C THR A 41 -5.25 -7.02 0.72
N GLY A 42 -5.95 -6.77 1.84
CA GLY A 42 -5.30 -6.21 3.03
C GLY A 42 -4.18 -7.09 3.58
N ALA A 43 -4.38 -8.41 3.62
CA ALA A 43 -3.35 -9.36 4.04
C ALA A 43 -2.23 -9.51 2.99
N LYS A 44 -2.58 -9.51 1.70
CA LYS A 44 -1.61 -9.54 0.59
C LYS A 44 -0.67 -8.34 0.65
N LEU A 45 -1.21 -7.13 0.77
CA LEU A 45 -0.42 -5.90 0.83
C LEU A 45 0.45 -5.90 2.09
N PHE A 46 -0.08 -6.36 3.22
CA PHE A 46 0.66 -6.38 4.47
C PHE A 46 1.87 -7.30 4.36
N THR A 47 1.64 -8.50 3.80
CA THR A 47 2.69 -9.47 3.54
C THR A 47 3.73 -8.92 2.57
N THR A 48 3.29 -8.25 1.49
CA THR A 48 4.19 -7.60 0.53
C THR A 48 5.07 -6.56 1.23
N MET A 49 4.45 -5.66 2.01
CA MET A 49 5.12 -4.59 2.75
C MET A 49 6.14 -5.13 3.75
N LEU A 50 5.74 -6.11 4.57
CA LEU A 50 6.59 -6.66 5.62
C LEU A 50 7.84 -7.34 5.03
N ASN A 51 7.64 -8.19 4.01
CA ASN A 51 8.76 -8.85 3.32
C ASN A 51 9.69 -7.83 2.64
N GLU A 52 9.12 -6.76 2.07
CA GLU A 52 9.93 -5.71 1.46
C GLU A 52 10.74 -4.92 2.50
N LEU A 53 10.16 -4.60 3.66
CA LEU A 53 10.89 -3.97 4.77
C LEU A 53 12.05 -4.83 5.25
N GLU A 54 11.84 -6.14 5.39
CA GLU A 54 12.90 -7.09 5.75
C GLU A 54 13.99 -7.12 4.67
N ARG A 55 13.60 -7.20 3.39
CA ARG A 55 14.52 -7.27 2.25
C ARG A 55 15.42 -6.04 2.12
N VAL A 56 14.88 -4.85 2.36
CA VAL A 56 15.62 -3.57 2.21
C VAL A 56 16.21 -3.05 3.52
N GLY A 57 16.02 -3.78 4.64
CA GLY A 57 16.43 -3.30 5.96
C GLY A 57 15.64 -2.08 6.44
N GLY A 58 14.43 -1.85 5.90
CA GLY A 58 13.55 -0.74 6.28
C GLY A 58 13.05 -0.85 7.72
N ARG A 59 12.62 0.28 8.29
CA ARG A 59 12.10 0.38 9.67
C ARG A 59 10.59 0.54 9.74
N TYR A 60 10.04 1.52 9.02
CA TYR A 60 8.60 1.84 9.06
C TYR A 60 7.90 1.45 7.77
N GLY A 61 6.75 0.78 7.92
CA GLY A 61 5.82 0.48 6.85
C GLY A 61 4.50 1.20 7.05
N LEU A 62 3.89 1.65 5.95
CA LEU A 62 2.51 2.14 5.91
C LEU A 62 1.76 1.36 4.84
N GLN A 63 0.61 0.81 5.21
CA GLN A 63 -0.40 0.28 4.32
C GLN A 63 -1.68 1.10 4.43
N THR A 64 -2.32 1.40 3.30
CA THR A 64 -3.67 1.98 3.28
C THR A 64 -4.48 1.51 2.08
N MET A 65 -5.80 1.46 2.26
CA MET A 65 -6.73 1.01 1.22
C MET A 65 -7.99 1.86 1.22
N CYS A 66 -8.47 2.21 0.04
CA CYS A 66 -9.84 2.71 -0.14
C CYS A 66 -10.83 1.55 -0.06
N GLU A 67 -12.04 1.84 0.40
CA GLU A 67 -13.11 0.86 0.55
C GLU A 67 -14.43 1.41 -0.03
N GLY A 68 -15.28 0.49 -0.49
CA GLY A 68 -16.64 0.85 -0.88
C GLY A 68 -17.40 1.44 0.30
N GLY A 69 -18.25 2.45 0.05
CA GLY A 69 -18.95 3.17 1.11
C GLY A 69 -18.22 4.43 1.60
N GLY A 70 -17.10 4.80 0.98
CA GLY A 70 -16.39 6.04 1.29
C GLY A 70 -15.54 5.96 2.55
N THR A 71 -15.08 4.76 2.90
CA THR A 71 -14.18 4.50 4.02
C THR A 71 -12.77 4.18 3.54
N ALA A 72 -11.83 4.18 4.48
CA ALA A 72 -10.47 3.74 4.26
C ALA A 72 -9.90 3.18 5.56
N ASN A 73 -9.00 2.21 5.42
CA ASN A 73 -8.18 1.72 6.52
C ASN A 73 -6.72 2.16 6.36
N VAL A 74 -6.00 2.21 7.47
CA VAL A 74 -4.57 2.48 7.49
C VAL A 74 -3.92 1.65 8.59
N THR A 75 -2.72 1.16 8.32
CA THR A 75 -1.89 0.46 9.30
C THR A 75 -0.46 0.93 9.14
N ILE A 76 0.17 1.31 10.25
CA ILE A 76 1.59 1.63 10.31
C ILE A 76 2.25 0.58 11.19
N ILE A 77 3.38 0.03 10.72
CA ILE A 77 4.18 -0.91 11.49
C ILE A 77 5.62 -0.41 11.63
N GLU A 78 6.27 -0.84 12.69
CA GLU A 78 7.71 -0.73 12.90
C GLU A 78 8.31 -2.13 12.95
N ARG A 79 9.33 -2.39 12.14
CA ARG A 79 10.10 -3.63 12.18
C ARG A 79 11.08 -3.58 13.34
N LEU A 80 11.10 -4.64 14.16
CA LEU A 80 12.01 -4.84 15.28
C LEU A 80 13.42 -5.25 14.82
#